data_AF-A0A2V8PI19-F1
#
_entry.id   AF-A0A2V8PI19-F1
#
_cell.length_a   1.000
_cell.length_b   1.000
_cell.length_c   1.000
_cell.angle_alpha   90.00
_cell.angle_beta   90.00
_cell.angle_gamma   90.00
#
_symmetry.space_group_name_H-M   'P 1'
#
loop_
_entity.id
_entity.type
_entity.pdbx_description
1 polymer ?
#
loop_
_entity_poly.entity_id
_entity_poly.type
_entity_poly.pdbx_seq_one_letter_code
_entity_poly.pdbx_strand_id
1 'polypeptide(L)'
;MSTHIEFQEHFAGNAKLFISVWVWLLLLTALEVFLGYIHLPVAYMLVILMGASIIKAALIVAYFMHLRFERLNLILTIVPALVICICLLLVFFPDSFRAQGLRYSPPPAATEKH
;
A
#
# COMPACT_ATOMS: atom_id res chain seq x y z
N MET A 1 7.43 -9.42 -45.66
CA MET A 1 8.14 -9.35 -44.37
C MET A 1 7.84 -7.98 -43.78
N SER A 2 6.62 -7.80 -43.27
CA SER A 2 6.07 -6.49 -42.87
C SER A 2 4.98 -6.65 -41.79
N THR A 3 4.37 -7.84 -41.71
CA THR A 3 3.40 -8.24 -40.67
C THR A 3 4.00 -8.50 -39.27
N HIS A 4 5.32 -8.56 -39.12
CA HIS A 4 5.97 -8.79 -37.82
C HIS A 4 6.33 -7.51 -37.04
N ILE A 5 6.30 -6.34 -37.69
CA ILE A 5 6.68 -5.06 -37.07
C ILE A 5 5.48 -4.43 -36.32
N GLU A 6 4.26 -4.52 -36.87
CA GLU A 6 3.06 -3.90 -36.26
C GLU A 6 2.61 -4.56 -34.95
N PHE A 7 2.74 -5.88 -34.81
CA PHE A 7 2.36 -6.58 -33.57
C PHE A 7 3.27 -6.23 -32.39
N GLN A 8 4.53 -5.85 -32.66
CA GLN A 8 5.49 -5.43 -31.64
C GLN A 8 5.20 -4.02 -31.09
N GLU A 9 4.77 -3.07 -31.93
CA GLU A 9 4.48 -1.70 -31.48
C GLU A 9 3.26 -1.61 -30.54
N HIS A 10 2.17 -2.31 -30.85
CA HIS A 10 0.96 -2.32 -30.01
C HIS A 10 1.17 -3.06 -28.67
N PHE A 11 2.00 -4.11 -28.63
CA PHE A 11 2.38 -4.78 -27.39
C PHE A 11 3.37 -3.96 -26.55
N ALA A 12 4.31 -3.26 -27.19
CA ALA A 12 5.30 -2.44 -26.50
C ALA A 12 4.67 -1.28 -25.72
N GLY A 13 3.60 -0.67 -26.22
CA GLY A 13 2.90 0.42 -25.52
C GLY A 13 2.35 0.00 -24.15
N ASN A 14 1.71 -1.18 -24.08
CA ASN A 14 1.18 -1.72 -22.83
C ASN A 14 2.30 -2.24 -21.91
N ALA A 15 3.33 -2.90 -22.46
CA ALA A 15 4.43 -3.44 -21.68
C ALA A 15 5.25 -2.35 -20.95
N LYS A 16 5.53 -1.22 -21.61
CA LYS A 16 6.25 -0.08 -21.00
C LYS A 16 5.50 0.48 -19.80
N LEU A 17 4.19 0.55 -19.92
CA LEU A 17 3.28 0.99 -18.88
C LEU A 17 3.31 0.03 -17.67
N PHE A 18 3.21 -1.28 -17.89
CA PHE A 18 3.31 -2.27 -16.80
C PHE A 18 4.67 -2.25 -16.10
N ILE A 19 5.75 -2.14 -16.86
CA ILE A 19 7.12 -2.05 -16.32
C ILE A 19 7.30 -0.78 -15.51
N SER A 20 6.78 0.37 -15.97
CA SER A 20 6.87 1.64 -15.24
C SER A 20 6.21 1.56 -13.85
N VAL A 21 5.01 0.98 -13.77
CA VAL A 21 4.33 0.78 -12.49
C VAL A 21 5.08 -0.21 -11.61
N TRP A 22 5.58 -1.29 -12.20
CA TRP A 22 6.37 -2.28 -11.48
C TRP A 22 7.62 -1.66 -10.84
N VAL A 23 8.35 -0.82 -11.59
CA VAL A 23 9.52 -0.08 -11.06
C VAL A 23 9.10 0.87 -9.94
N TRP A 24 8.00 1.62 -10.09
CA TRP A 24 7.50 2.51 -9.05
C TRP A 24 7.09 1.76 -7.77
N LEU A 25 6.36 0.65 -7.90
CA LEU A 25 5.96 -0.22 -6.79
C LEU A 25 7.19 -0.79 -6.06
N LEU A 26 8.19 -1.23 -6.83
CA LEU A 26 9.44 -1.75 -6.28
C LEU A 26 10.19 -0.64 -5.53
N LEU A 27 10.31 0.55 -6.11
CA LEU A 27 11.01 1.69 -5.50
C LEU A 27 10.33 2.13 -4.20
N LEU A 28 9.00 2.22 -4.18
CA LEU A 28 8.22 2.49 -2.96
C LEU A 28 8.47 1.45 -1.87
N THR A 29 8.52 0.17 -2.25
CA THR A 29 8.78 -0.93 -1.31
C THR A 29 10.21 -0.90 -0.79
N ALA A 30 11.19 -0.60 -1.65
CA ALA A 30 12.58 -0.46 -1.26
C ALA A 30 12.77 0.72 -0.29
N LEU A 31 12.11 1.85 -0.54
CA LEU A 31 12.13 3.02 0.34
C LEU A 31 11.52 2.71 1.71
N GLU A 32 10.39 2.01 1.74
CA GLU A 32 9.71 1.55 2.95
C GLU A 32 10.63 0.65 3.81
N VAL A 33 11.27 -0.34 3.19
CA VAL A 33 12.22 -1.25 3.86
C VAL A 33 13.44 -0.49 4.36
N PHE A 34 13.98 0.44 3.56
CA PHE A 34 15.12 1.27 3.94
C PHE A 34 14.82 2.15 5.15
N LEU A 35 13.66 2.82 5.16
CA LEU A 35 13.20 3.60 6.32
C LEU A 35 12.95 2.73 7.55
N GLY A 36 12.44 1.51 7.36
CA GLY A 36 12.27 0.53 8.43
C GLY A 36 13.60 0.10 9.06
N TYR A 37 14.66 -0.02 8.25
CA TYR A 37 15.98 -0.41 8.73
C TYR A 37 16.63 0.62 9.66
N ILE A 38 16.24 1.90 9.54
CA ILE A 38 16.72 3.00 10.39
C ILE A 38 16.12 2.94 11.82
N HIS A 39 15.29 1.93 12.13
CA HIS A 39 14.70 1.71 13.46
C HIS A 39 14.00 2.97 13.99
N LEU A 40 13.02 3.44 13.23
CA LEU A 40 12.15 4.54 13.65
C LEU A 40 11.17 4.09 14.74
N PRO A 41 10.68 5.02 15.59
CA PRO A 41 9.65 4.71 16.57
C PRO A 41 8.42 4.08 15.89
N VAL A 42 7.80 3.12 16.58
CA VAL A 42 6.69 2.30 16.05
C VAL A 42 5.59 3.13 15.38
N ALA A 43 5.26 4.30 15.94
CA ALA A 43 4.28 5.22 15.36
C ALA A 43 4.66 5.68 13.94
N TYR A 44 5.92 6.08 13.72
CA TYR A 44 6.40 6.52 12.40
C TYR A 44 6.47 5.35 11.42
N MET A 45 6.92 4.18 11.87
CA MET A 45 6.94 2.96 11.06
C MET A 45 5.53 2.66 10.53
N LEU A 46 4.51 2.69 11.40
CA LEU A 46 3.12 2.47 11.00
C LEU A 46 2.62 3.53 10.02
N VAL A 47 2.91 4.81 10.25
CA VAL A 47 2.50 5.90 9.36
C VAL A 47 3.15 5.77 7.98
N ILE A 48 4.44 5.41 7.91
CA ILE A 48 5.17 5.23 6.66
C ILE A 48 4.62 4.03 5.88
N LEU A 49 4.41 2.89 6.55
CA LEU A 49 3.82 1.69 5.95
C LEU A 49 2.41 1.97 5.39
N MET A 50 1.60 2.66 6.18
CA MET A 50 0.23 3.07 5.83
C MET A 50 0.23 4.04 4.64
N GLY A 51 1.08 5.06 4.68
CA GLY A 51 1.25 6.02 3.59
C GLY A 51 1.75 5.37 2.30
N ALA A 52 2.74 4.48 2.40
CA ALA A 52 3.25 3.72 1.26
C ALA A 52 2.15 2.84 0.64
N SER A 53 1.29 2.22 1.44
CA SER A 53 0.15 1.44 0.95
C SER A 53 -0.85 2.29 0.17
N ILE A 54 -1.19 3.48 0.69
CA ILE A 54 -2.08 4.44 0.00
C ILE A 54 -1.47 4.90 -1.32
N ILE A 55 -0.18 5.24 -1.35
CA ILE A 55 0.53 5.68 -2.56
C ILE A 55 0.58 4.55 -3.59
N LYS A 56 0.91 3.33 -3.17
CA LYS A 56 0.88 2.13 -4.04
C LYS A 56 -0.52 1.95 -4.65
N ALA A 57 -1.58 2.08 -3.86
CA ALA A 57 -2.96 1.99 -4.36
C ALA A 57 -3.31 3.13 -5.34
N ALA A 58 -2.90 4.37 -5.05
CA ALA A 58 -3.11 5.51 -5.94
C ALA A 58 -2.36 5.35 -7.27
N LEU A 59 -1.12 4.82 -7.27
CA LEU A 59 -0.35 4.50 -8.47
C LEU A 59 -1.03 3.44 -9.32
N ILE A 60 -1.57 2.39 -8.69
CA ILE A 60 -2.34 1.35 -9.38
C ILE A 60 -3.60 1.99 -10.00
N VAL A 61 -4.35 2.81 -9.26
CA VAL A 61 -5.55 3.49 -9.79
C VAL A 61 -5.21 4.45 -10.92
N ALA A 62 -4.20 5.30 -10.77
CA ALA A 62 -3.78 6.26 -11.80
C ALA A 62 -3.35 5.55 -13.09
N TYR A 63 -2.65 4.42 -12.96
CA TYR A 63 -2.30 3.56 -14.08
C TYR A 63 -3.53 3.01 -14.79
N PHE A 64 -4.43 2.40 -14.03
CA PHE A 64 -5.66 1.85 -14.60
C PHE A 64 -6.52 2.96 -15.19
N MET A 65 -6.59 4.14 -14.57
CA MET A 65 -7.37 5.28 -15.05
C MET A 65 -6.81 5.86 -16.35
N HIS A 66 -5.48 5.89 -16.52
CA HIS A 66 -4.84 6.35 -17.75
C HIS A 66 -4.99 5.34 -18.91
N LEU A 67 -5.07 4.02 -18.62
CA LEU A 67 -5.39 2.96 -19.61
C LEU A 67 -6.89 2.73 -19.83
N ARG A 68 -7.76 3.39 -19.04
CA ARG A 68 -9.21 3.12 -18.96
C ARG A 68 -10.04 4.27 -19.53
N PHE A 69 -9.73 4.70 -20.74
CA PHE A 69 -10.80 5.27 -21.56
C PHE A 69 -11.77 4.20 -22.10
N GLU A 70 -11.51 2.89 -21.93
CA GLU A 70 -12.30 1.87 -22.64
C GLU A 70 -12.84 0.66 -21.83
N ARG A 71 -12.43 0.40 -20.57
CA ARG A 71 -12.77 -0.89 -19.89
C ARG A 71 -13.40 -0.71 -18.50
N LEU A 72 -14.74 -0.78 -18.43
CA LEU A 72 -15.50 -0.71 -17.17
C LEU A 72 -15.28 -1.90 -16.22
N ASN A 73 -14.96 -3.09 -16.77
CA ASN A 73 -14.81 -4.33 -15.98
C ASN A 73 -13.59 -4.32 -15.02
N LEU A 74 -12.53 -3.57 -15.35
CA LEU A 74 -11.35 -3.44 -14.48
C LEU A 74 -11.64 -2.62 -13.22
N ILE A 75 -12.55 -1.66 -13.31
CA ILE A 75 -12.96 -0.86 -12.14
C ILE A 75 -13.80 -1.66 -11.18
N LEU A 76 -14.64 -2.56 -11.69
CA LEU A 76 -15.47 -3.43 -10.86
C LEU A 76 -14.63 -4.35 -9.94
N THR A 77 -13.41 -4.72 -10.35
CA THR A 77 -12.53 -5.58 -9.54
C THR A 77 -11.58 -4.78 -8.63
N ILE A 78 -11.12 -3.61 -9.07
CA ILE A 78 -10.18 -2.77 -8.31
C ILE A 78 -10.87 -1.96 -7.21
N VAL A 79 -12.05 -1.40 -7.47
CA VAL A 79 -12.81 -0.62 -6.48
C VAL A 79 -13.06 -1.39 -5.18
N PRO A 80 -13.57 -2.65 -5.19
CA PRO A 80 -13.79 -3.39 -3.95
C PRO A 80 -12.48 -3.67 -3.21
N ALA A 81 -11.40 -3.99 -3.92
CA ALA A 81 -10.09 -4.17 -3.30
C ALA A 81 -9.60 -2.88 -2.60
N LEU A 82 -9.84 -1.72 -3.21
CA LEU A 82 -9.49 -0.42 -2.63
C LEU A 82 -10.36 -0.07 -1.41
N VAL A 83 -11.66 -0.33 -1.48
CA VAL A 83 -12.58 -0.13 -0.36
C VAL A 83 -12.18 -0.99 0.84
N ILE A 84 -11.85 -2.27 0.62
CA ILE A 84 -11.36 -3.16 1.67
C ILE A 84 -10.06 -2.61 2.26
N CYS A 85 -9.12 -2.16 1.43
CA CYS A 85 -7.88 -1.55 1.89
C CYS A 85 -8.17 -0.34 2.81
N ILE A 86 -9.02 0.60 2.38
CA ILE A 86 -9.39 1.77 3.18
C ILE A 86 -10.07 1.36 4.49
N CYS A 87 -11.01 0.40 4.45
CA CYS A 87 -11.66 -0.12 5.66
C CYS A 87 -10.65 -0.72 6.64
N LEU A 88 -9.68 -1.51 6.18
CA LEU A 88 -8.63 -2.07 7.03
C LEU A 88 -7.78 -0.96 7.66
N LEU A 89 -7.40 0.06 6.89
CA LEU A 89 -6.66 1.21 7.41
C LEU A 89 -7.47 1.95 8.49
N LEU A 90 -8.76 2.19 8.27
CA LEU A 90 -9.65 2.87 9.23
C LEU A 90 -9.91 2.08 10.51
N VAL A 91 -9.86 0.74 10.46
CA VAL A 91 -9.99 -0.12 11.66
C VAL A 91 -8.66 -0.22 12.39
N PHE A 92 -7.55 -0.37 11.67
CA PHE A 92 -6.23 -0.59 12.25
C PHE A 92 -5.67 0.64 12.97
N PHE A 93 -5.95 1.83 12.44
CA PHE A 93 -5.49 3.10 13.03
C PHE A 93 -6.02 3.30 14.46
N PRO A 94 -7.34 3.28 14.73
CA PRO A 94 -7.87 3.44 16.09
C PRO A 94 -7.57 2.22 16.99
N ASP A 95 -7.47 1.01 16.45
CA ASP A 95 -7.14 -0.18 17.23
C ASP A 95 -5.71 -0.11 17.77
N SER A 96 -4.76 0.36 16.96
CA SER A 96 -3.36 0.58 17.39
C SER A 96 -3.27 1.56 18.56
N PHE A 97 -4.01 2.68 18.51
CA PHE A 97 -4.08 3.63 19.64
C PHE A 97 -4.73 3.01 20.88
N ARG A 98 -5.78 2.20 20.70
CA ARG A 98 -6.51 1.55 21.81
C ARG A 98 -5.67 0.46 22.48
N ALA A 99 -4.87 -0.27 21.70
CA ALA A 99 -3.96 -1.32 22.20
C ALA A 99 -2.82 -0.77 23.09
N GLN A 100 -2.42 0.50 22.91
CA GLN A 100 -1.44 1.14 23.79
C GLN A 100 -1.99 1.36 25.21
N GLY A 101 -3.30 1.57 25.37
CA GLY A 101 -3.94 1.79 26.68
C GLY A 101 -4.05 0.54 27.56
N LEU A 102 -4.14 -0.65 26.96
CA LEU A 102 -4.27 -1.91 27.72
C LEU A 102 -2.93 -2.49 28.23
N ARG A 103 -1.78 -2.01 27.74
CA ARG A 103 -0.45 -2.50 28.16
C ARG A 103 0.05 -1.90 29.49
N TYR A 104 -0.67 -0.94 30.08
CA TYR A 104 -0.29 -0.29 31.33
C TYR A 104 -1.23 -0.67 32.48
N SER A 105 -1.26 -1.95 32.84
CA SER A 105 -1.73 -2.35 34.17
C SER A 105 -0.51 -2.90 34.92
N PRO A 106 0.26 -2.06 35.61
CA PRO A 106 1.23 -2.57 36.57
C PRO A 106 0.45 -3.41 37.59
N PRO A 107 0.92 -4.63 37.92
CA PRO A 107 0.26 -5.45 38.93
C PRO A 107 0.10 -4.61 40.20
N PRO A 108 -1.08 -4.62 40.85
CA PRO A 108 -1.29 -3.86 42.06
C PRO A 108 -0.18 -4.24 43.03
N ALA A 109 0.67 -3.27 43.38
CA ALA A 109 1.74 -3.46 44.34
C ALA A 109 1.11 -4.15 45.54
N ALA A 110 1.51 -5.41 45.77
CA ALA A 110 1.03 -6.19 46.88
C ALA A 110 1.23 -5.31 48.11
N THR A 111 0.11 -5.02 48.78
CA THR A 111 0.06 -4.27 50.01
C THR A 111 0.98 -4.95 51.01
N GLU A 112 2.25 -4.53 51.08
CA GLU A 112 3.17 -4.92 52.12
C GLU A 112 2.78 -4.11 53.35
N LYS A 113 1.91 -4.73 54.14
CA LYS A 113 1.52 -4.29 55.47
C LYS A 113 2.70 -4.61 56.37
N HIS A 114 3.40 -3.60 56.87
CA HIS A 114 4.19 -3.70 58.09
C HIS A 114 4.29 -2.34 58.79
#